data_AF-A0A3C0K8X4-F1
#
_entry.id   AF-A0A3C0K8X4-F1
#
_cell.length_a   1.000
_cell.length_b   1.000
_cell.length_c   1.000
_cell.angle_alpha   90.00
_cell.angle_beta   90.00
_cell.angle_gamma   90.00
#
_symmetry.space_group_name_H-M   'P 1'
#
loop_
_entity.id
_entity.type
_entity.pdbx_description
1 polymer ?
#
loop_
_entity_poly.entity_id
_entity_poly.type
_entity_poly.pdbx_seq_one_letter_code
_entity_poly.pdbx_strand_id
1 'polypeptide(L)'
;MQALRIYAGPQARRHLEQHGLAPAHVGTVPGAAGGPKGLVLGPLDRFLFGQWLPGSVQPVDLVGASIGAWRMATACLQAPDDALAALEREYIHQHIALPPGQRRLSADQISAGFADNLRRFYGGRTAEVLAHPRYRLHVVASRGRRLLARDGRW
;
A
#
# COMPACT_ATOMS: atom_id res chain seq x y z
N MET A 1 7.94 -19.43 18.62
CA MET A 1 7.28 -19.15 17.32
C MET A 1 8.20 -18.21 16.54
N GLN A 2 8.61 -18.54 15.31
CA GLN A 2 9.43 -17.62 14.51
C GLN A 2 8.51 -16.58 13.84
N ALA A 3 8.76 -15.30 14.11
CA ALA A 3 7.91 -14.18 13.65
C ALA A 3 8.12 -13.84 12.15
N LEU A 4 9.23 -14.29 11.54
CA LEU A 4 9.58 -14.01 10.15
C LEU A 4 9.93 -15.32 9.43
N ARG A 5 9.39 -15.48 8.22
CA ARG A 5 9.76 -16.56 7.29
C ARG A 5 10.31 -15.93 6.02
N ILE A 6 11.52 -16.32 5.64
CA ILE A 6 12.17 -15.86 4.41
C ILE A 6 12.12 -17.00 3.41
N TYR A 7 11.45 -16.75 2.28
CA TYR A 7 11.40 -17.68 1.16
C TYR A 7 12.38 -17.19 0.09
N ALA A 8 13.43 -17.96 -0.16
CA ALA A 8 14.51 -17.59 -1.07
C ALA A 8 14.85 -18.76 -2.00
N GLY A 9 14.99 -18.47 -3.29
CA GLY A 9 15.55 -19.41 -4.27
C GLY A 9 17.05 -19.66 -4.01
N PRO A 10 17.68 -20.65 -4.68
CA PRO A 10 19.06 -21.07 -4.38
C PRO A 10 20.10 -19.94 -4.45
N GLN A 11 19.96 -19.01 -5.40
CA GLN A 11 20.87 -17.88 -5.52
C GLN A 11 20.68 -16.87 -4.39
N ALA A 12 19.44 -16.45 -4.14
CA ALA A 12 19.11 -15.51 -3.06
C ALA A 12 19.49 -16.07 -1.69
N ARG A 13 19.26 -17.38 -1.46
CA ARG A 13 19.64 -18.05 -0.22
C ARG A 13 21.14 -17.97 0.03
N ARG A 14 21.98 -18.34 -0.95
CA ARG A 14 23.45 -18.24 -0.83
C ARG A 14 23.89 -16.80 -0.53
N HIS A 15 23.29 -15.82 -1.21
CA HIS A 15 23.57 -14.42 -0.97
C HIS A 15 23.25 -14.00 0.47
N LEU A 16 22.08 -14.37 0.98
CA LEU A 16 21.64 -14.06 2.34
C LEU A 16 22.48 -14.78 3.40
N GLU A 17 22.90 -16.02 3.17
CA GLU A 17 23.80 -16.75 4.08
C GLU A 17 25.17 -16.08 4.20
N GLN A 18 25.66 -15.45 3.13
CA GLN A 18 26.97 -14.79 3.09
C GLN A 18 26.95 -13.34 3.61
N HIS A 19 25.88 -12.59 3.30
CA HIS A 19 25.84 -11.13 3.50
C HIS A 19 24.73 -10.67 4.45
N GLY A 20 23.85 -11.57 4.87
CA GLY A 20 22.60 -11.21 5.55
C GLY A 20 21.60 -10.50 4.63
N LEU A 21 20.46 -10.09 5.20
CA LEU A 21 19.48 -9.25 4.51
C LEU A 21 19.81 -7.77 4.79
N ALA A 22 20.36 -7.07 3.80
CA ALA A 22 20.62 -5.64 3.87
C ALA A 22 19.58 -4.85 3.06
N PRO A 23 19.28 -3.58 3.42
CA PRO A 23 18.39 -2.71 2.65
C PRO A 23 18.77 -2.57 1.17
N ALA A 24 20.08 -2.61 0.88
CA ALA A 24 20.62 -2.55 -0.47
C ALA A 24 20.21 -3.74 -1.37
N HIS A 25 19.79 -4.86 -0.78
CA HIS A 25 19.33 -6.05 -1.52
C HIS A 25 17.87 -5.94 -1.98
N VAL A 26 17.13 -4.92 -1.54
CA VAL A 26 15.70 -4.77 -1.87
C VAL A 26 15.55 -3.88 -3.10
N GLY A 27 15.06 -4.49 -4.19
CA GLY A 27 14.68 -3.78 -5.41
C GLY A 27 13.18 -3.56 -5.55
N THR A 28 12.35 -4.33 -4.84
CA THR A 28 10.89 -4.26 -4.99
C THR A 28 10.17 -4.61 -3.69
N VAL A 29 9.11 -3.88 -3.39
CA VAL A 29 8.18 -4.17 -2.29
C VAL A 29 6.76 -4.33 -2.85
N PRO A 30 6.20 -5.56 -2.86
CA PRO A 30 4.83 -5.78 -3.29
C PRO A 30 3.83 -5.60 -2.13
N GLY A 31 2.98 -4.58 -2.23
CA GLY A 31 1.81 -4.36 -1.39
C GLY A 31 0.59 -5.12 -1.90
N ALA A 32 0.28 -6.26 -1.28
CA ALA A 32 -0.89 -7.05 -1.63
C ALA A 32 -2.22 -6.31 -1.33
N ALA A 33 -3.23 -6.53 -2.19
CA ALA A 33 -4.61 -6.16 -1.90
C ALA A 33 -5.20 -7.06 -0.80
N GLY A 34 -6.28 -6.61 -0.16
CA GLY A 34 -6.94 -7.41 0.87
C GLY A 34 -7.88 -6.64 1.80
N GLY A 35 -8.29 -5.42 1.44
CA GLY A 35 -9.07 -4.55 2.32
C GLY A 35 -8.31 -4.25 3.63
N PRO A 36 -8.98 -4.20 4.79
CA PRO A 36 -8.32 -3.84 6.05
C PRO A 36 -7.26 -4.86 6.50
N LYS A 37 -7.22 -6.07 5.93
CA LYS A 37 -6.23 -7.11 6.29
C LYS A 37 -4.79 -6.61 6.13
N GLY A 38 -4.53 -5.75 5.14
CA GLY A 38 -3.20 -5.21 4.91
C GLY A 38 -2.68 -4.31 6.04
N LEU A 39 -3.58 -3.74 6.86
CA LEU A 39 -3.21 -2.83 7.94
C LEU A 39 -2.50 -3.54 9.11
N VAL A 40 -2.64 -4.87 9.23
CA VAL A 40 -1.87 -5.64 10.22
C VAL A 40 -0.35 -5.52 10.01
N LEU A 41 0.06 -5.18 8.78
CA LEU A 41 1.45 -4.96 8.41
C LEU A 41 1.93 -3.52 8.72
N GLY A 42 1.07 -2.69 9.29
CA GLY A 42 1.36 -1.29 9.62
C GLY A 42 2.67 -1.06 10.37
N PRO A 43 2.88 -1.70 11.53
CA PRO A 43 4.16 -1.62 12.25
C PRO A 43 5.36 -2.08 11.41
N LEU A 44 5.18 -3.07 10.53
CA LEU A 44 6.24 -3.53 9.64
C LEU A 44 6.54 -2.47 8.56
N ASP A 45 5.54 -1.86 7.95
CA ASP A 45 5.74 -0.81 6.95
C ASP A 45 6.46 0.40 7.57
N ARG A 46 6.04 0.81 8.77
CA ARG A 46 6.67 1.90 9.52
C ARG A 46 8.14 1.63 9.80
N PHE A 47 8.49 0.41 10.23
CA PHE A 47 9.87 -0.01 10.36
C PHE A 47 10.61 -0.01 9.02
N LEU A 48 10.03 -0.61 7.98
CA LEU A 48 10.67 -0.74 6.67
C LEU A 48 10.96 0.62 6.04
N PHE A 49 9.97 1.50 5.94
CA PHE A 49 10.10 2.77 5.22
C PHE A 49 10.64 3.92 6.09
N GLY A 50 10.35 3.90 7.39
CA GLY A 50 10.81 4.94 8.31
C GLY A 50 12.23 4.71 8.85
N GLN A 51 12.69 3.46 8.94
CA GLN A 51 13.92 3.14 9.68
C GLN A 51 14.91 2.31 8.88
N TRP A 52 14.46 1.21 8.27
CA TRP A 52 15.38 0.22 7.70
C TRP A 52 15.80 0.51 6.25
N LEU A 53 14.85 0.73 5.35
CA LEU A 53 15.15 1.05 3.94
C LEU A 53 15.92 2.36 3.74
N PRO A 54 15.77 3.42 4.55
CA PRO A 54 16.62 4.61 4.45
C PRO A 54 18.13 4.34 4.54
N GLY A 55 18.55 3.19 5.08
CA GLY A 55 19.95 2.74 5.09
C GLY A 55 20.55 2.35 3.73
N SER A 56 19.87 2.63 2.62
CA SER A 56 20.42 2.45 1.26
C SER A 56 19.88 3.48 0.27
N VAL A 57 20.45 3.52 -0.94
CA VAL A 57 20.19 4.60 -1.92
C VAL A 57 19.64 4.12 -3.25
N GLN A 58 19.63 2.81 -3.52
CA GLN A 58 19.14 2.27 -4.78
C GLN A 58 17.63 2.53 -4.95
N PRO A 59 17.15 2.73 -6.19
CA PRO A 59 15.72 2.80 -6.46
C PRO A 59 15.00 1.54 -5.99
N VAL A 60 13.76 1.69 -5.51
CA VAL A 60 12.90 0.58 -5.09
C VAL A 60 11.53 0.73 -5.74
N ASP A 61 11.09 -0.31 -6.44
CA ASP A 61 9.77 -0.37 -7.03
C ASP A 61 8.73 -0.77 -5.97
N LEU A 62 7.74 0.10 -5.76
CA LEU A 62 6.64 -0.15 -4.84
C LEU A 62 5.40 -0.51 -5.64
N VAL A 63 5.04 -1.79 -5.64
CA VAL A 63 3.92 -2.30 -6.46
C VAL A 63 2.71 -2.49 -5.57
N GLY A 64 1.57 -1.90 -5.90
CA GLY A 64 0.39 -1.99 -5.06
C GLY A 64 -0.93 -2.05 -5.80
N ALA A 65 -1.91 -2.71 -5.20
CA ALA A 65 -3.32 -2.69 -5.60
C ALA A 65 -4.20 -2.46 -4.37
N SER A 66 -5.31 -1.72 -4.52
CA SER A 66 -6.24 -1.41 -3.42
C SER A 66 -5.48 -0.87 -2.19
N ILE A 67 -5.70 -1.40 -0.98
CA ILE A 67 -4.97 -1.00 0.24
C ILE A 67 -3.44 -1.08 0.08
N GLY A 68 -2.94 -2.03 -0.72
CA GLY A 68 -1.52 -2.14 -0.99
C GLY A 68 -0.99 -0.92 -1.73
N ALA A 69 -1.75 -0.37 -2.69
CA ALA A 69 -1.40 0.87 -3.37
C ALA A 69 -1.40 2.06 -2.41
N TRP A 70 -2.31 2.10 -1.43
CA TRP A 70 -2.36 3.18 -0.44
C TRP A 70 -1.16 3.13 0.50
N ARG A 71 -0.80 1.94 0.99
CA ARG A 71 0.40 1.73 1.81
C ARG A 71 1.67 2.14 1.05
N MET A 72 1.82 1.69 -0.19
CA MET A 72 2.97 2.02 -1.04
C MET A 72 3.03 3.51 -1.41
N ALA A 73 1.89 4.15 -1.70
CA ALA A 73 1.84 5.59 -1.96
C ALA A 73 2.17 6.42 -0.71
N THR A 74 1.67 5.99 0.45
CA THR A 74 1.96 6.65 1.75
C THR A 74 3.42 6.52 2.13
N ALA A 75 4.07 5.39 1.80
CA ALA A 75 5.51 5.22 1.98
C ALA A 75 6.36 6.20 1.15
N CYS A 76 5.81 6.78 0.07
CA CYS A 76 6.46 7.83 -0.72
C CYS A 76 6.24 9.24 -0.16
N LEU A 77 5.51 9.41 0.94
CA LEU A 77 5.31 10.72 1.54
C LEU A 77 6.52 11.12 2.40
N GLN A 78 6.69 12.43 2.62
CA GLN A 78 7.61 12.93 3.63
C GLN A 78 7.16 12.43 5.01
N ALA A 79 8.14 12.05 5.85
CA ALA A 79 7.92 11.41 7.14
C ALA A 79 7.01 10.15 7.04
N PRO A 80 7.47 9.07 6.38
CA PRO A 80 6.63 7.91 6.08
C PRO A 80 6.13 7.18 7.32
N ASP A 81 6.86 7.21 8.45
CA ASP A 81 6.42 6.60 9.71
C ASP A 81 5.10 7.21 10.21
N ASP A 82 5.06 8.54 10.35
CA ASP A 82 3.86 9.28 10.77
C ASP A 82 2.73 9.15 9.75
N ALA A 83 3.06 9.21 8.46
CA ALA A 83 2.07 9.10 7.39
C ALA A 83 1.41 7.72 7.36
N LEU A 84 2.17 6.64 7.55
CA LEU A 84 1.65 5.27 7.62
C LEU A 84 0.79 5.05 8.87
N ALA A 85 1.22 5.59 10.02
CA ALA A 85 0.39 5.55 11.24
C ALA A 85 -0.94 6.31 11.05
N ALA A 86 -0.91 7.46 10.36
CA ALA A 86 -2.11 8.20 10.02
C ALA A 86 -3.01 7.43 9.03
N LEU A 87 -2.44 6.76 8.03
CA LEU A 87 -3.16 5.88 7.10
C LEU A 87 -3.93 4.80 7.85
N GLU A 88 -3.27 4.06 8.74
CA GLU A 88 -3.92 3.00 9.53
C GLU A 88 -5.11 3.55 10.32
N ARG A 89 -4.89 4.63 11.08
CA ARG A 89 -5.92 5.26 11.91
C ARG A 89 -7.11 5.69 11.05
N GLU A 90 -6.86 6.48 10.03
CA GLU A 90 -7.93 7.10 9.21
C GLU A 90 -8.64 6.07 8.33
N TYR A 91 -7.97 5.02 7.86
CA TYR A 91 -8.63 3.93 7.12
C TYR A 91 -9.57 3.14 8.05
N ILE A 92 -9.16 2.85 9.28
CA ILE A 92 -10.00 2.13 10.26
C ILE A 92 -11.22 2.97 10.67
N HIS A 93 -11.04 4.28 10.83
CA HIS A 93 -12.11 5.20 11.21
C HIS A 93 -12.91 5.74 10.03
N GLN A 94 -12.65 5.26 8.81
CA GLN A 94 -13.44 5.64 7.63
C GLN A 94 -14.90 5.25 7.81
N HIS A 95 -15.81 6.20 7.56
CA HIS A 95 -17.24 5.95 7.55
C HIS A 95 -17.88 6.55 6.30
N ILE A 96 -18.52 5.71 5.49
CA ILE A 96 -19.38 6.16 4.38
C ILE A 96 -20.82 5.87 4.80
N ALA A 97 -21.54 6.93 5.20
CA ALA A 97 -22.89 6.81 5.72
C ALA A 97 -23.87 6.36 4.62
N LEU A 98 -24.78 5.46 4.97
CA LEU A 98 -25.93 5.13 4.15
C LEU A 98 -26.96 6.26 4.24
N PRO A 99 -27.36 6.89 3.11
CA PRO A 99 -28.44 7.86 3.12
C PRO A 99 -29.75 7.25 3.68
N PRO A 100 -30.60 8.06 4.33
CA PRO A 100 -31.89 7.58 4.83
C PRO A 100 -32.70 6.86 3.75
N GLY A 101 -33.25 5.70 4.11
CA GLY A 101 -34.04 4.87 3.18
C GLY A 101 -33.23 3.96 2.25
N GLN A 102 -31.90 4.06 2.22
CA GLN A 102 -31.05 3.15 1.43
C GLN A 102 -30.61 1.93 2.25
N ARG A 103 -30.70 0.73 1.65
CA ARG A 103 -30.20 -0.53 2.26
C ARG A 103 -28.72 -0.81 1.97
N ARG A 104 -28.16 -0.19 0.92
CA ARG A 104 -26.76 -0.34 0.49
C ARG A 104 -26.36 0.89 -0.31
N LEU A 105 -25.07 1.20 -0.32
CA LEU A 105 -24.50 2.22 -1.19
C LEU A 105 -24.47 1.69 -2.64
N SER A 106 -24.64 2.59 -3.60
CA SER A 106 -24.34 2.33 -5.01
C SER A 106 -22.83 2.28 -5.25
N ALA A 107 -22.42 1.71 -6.39
CA ALA A 107 -21.02 1.73 -6.81
C ALA A 107 -20.48 3.18 -6.88
N ASP A 108 -21.25 4.10 -7.45
CA ASP A 108 -20.88 5.52 -7.56
C ASP A 108 -20.69 6.18 -6.19
N GLN A 109 -21.56 5.90 -5.21
CA GLN A 109 -21.43 6.44 -3.85
C GLN A 109 -20.17 5.90 -3.14
N ILE A 110 -19.88 4.61 -3.32
CA ILE A 110 -18.64 4.00 -2.79
C ILE A 110 -17.42 4.63 -3.45
N SER A 111 -17.43 4.77 -4.78
CA SER A 111 -16.35 5.40 -5.55
C SER A 111 -16.13 6.86 -5.13
N ALA A 112 -17.19 7.64 -4.94
CA ALA A 112 -17.10 9.01 -4.46
C ALA A 112 -16.45 9.08 -3.06
N GLY A 113 -16.88 8.22 -2.13
CA GLY A 113 -16.30 8.17 -0.80
C GLY A 113 -14.80 7.79 -0.81
N PHE A 114 -14.38 6.87 -1.67
CA PHE A 114 -12.95 6.58 -1.84
C PHE A 114 -12.18 7.74 -2.48
N ALA A 115 -12.77 8.46 -3.43
CA ALA A 115 -12.15 9.65 -4.01
C ALA A 115 -12.00 10.79 -2.99
N ASP A 116 -12.99 10.98 -2.11
CA ASP A 116 -12.90 11.91 -0.98
C ASP A 116 -11.75 11.55 -0.04
N ASN A 117 -11.61 10.27 0.30
CA ASN A 117 -10.51 9.83 1.15
C ASN A 117 -9.16 10.02 0.48
N LEU A 118 -9.02 9.70 -0.81
CA LEU A 118 -7.77 9.97 -1.54
C LEU A 118 -7.40 11.45 -1.49
N ARG A 119 -8.38 12.34 -1.67
CA ARG A 119 -8.17 13.79 -1.50
C ARG A 119 -7.80 14.16 -0.06
N ARG A 120 -8.40 13.53 0.94
CA ARG A 120 -8.07 13.78 2.35
C ARG A 120 -6.66 13.32 2.72
N PHE A 121 -6.22 12.18 2.20
CA PHE A 121 -4.89 11.63 2.48
C PHE A 121 -3.77 12.31 1.71
N TYR A 122 -4.00 12.58 0.41
CA TYR A 122 -2.94 13.01 -0.51
C TYR A 122 -3.16 14.39 -1.11
N GLY A 123 -4.27 15.06 -0.79
CA GLY A 123 -4.54 16.42 -1.25
C GLY A 123 -3.43 17.37 -0.85
N GLY A 124 -2.89 18.11 -1.81
CA GLY A 124 -1.72 18.97 -1.62
C GLY A 124 -0.37 18.24 -1.50
N ARG A 125 -0.37 16.91 -1.37
CA ARG A 125 0.83 16.08 -1.13
C ARG A 125 1.17 15.14 -2.29
N THR A 126 0.35 15.09 -3.33
CA THR A 126 0.55 14.18 -4.48
C THR A 126 1.92 14.37 -5.14
N ALA A 127 2.45 15.60 -5.16
CA ALA A 127 3.78 15.88 -5.67
C ALA A 127 4.89 15.15 -4.90
N GLU A 128 4.75 14.94 -3.58
CA GLU A 128 5.70 14.14 -2.79
C GLU A 128 5.79 12.71 -3.33
N VAL A 129 4.62 12.10 -3.60
CA VAL A 129 4.54 10.74 -4.11
C VAL A 129 5.15 10.63 -5.50
N LEU A 130 4.81 11.56 -6.40
CA LEU A 130 5.23 11.51 -7.81
C LEU A 130 6.70 11.88 -8.01
N ALA A 131 7.26 12.74 -7.15
CA ALA A 131 8.63 13.23 -7.25
C ALA A 131 9.59 12.52 -6.28
N HIS A 132 9.18 11.43 -5.62
CA HIS A 132 10.05 10.74 -4.67
C HIS A 132 11.33 10.25 -5.39
N PRO A 133 12.54 10.60 -4.91
CA PRO A 133 13.79 10.40 -5.65
C PRO A 133 14.25 8.94 -5.76
N ARG A 134 13.52 8.00 -5.15
CA ARG A 134 14.00 6.62 -4.89
C ARG A 134 12.88 5.59 -5.00
N TYR A 135 11.73 5.86 -4.41
CA TYR A 135 10.57 4.98 -4.46
C TYR A 135 9.74 5.26 -5.70
N ARG A 136 9.52 4.21 -6.49
CA ARG A 136 8.77 4.28 -7.74
C ARG A 136 7.46 3.54 -7.55
N LEU A 137 6.37 4.29 -7.46
CA LEU A 137 5.04 3.73 -7.25
C LEU A 137 4.47 3.15 -8.55
N HIS A 138 4.08 1.87 -8.51
CA HIS A 138 3.35 1.18 -9.56
C HIS A 138 1.98 0.77 -9.03
N VAL A 139 0.92 1.40 -9.54
CA VAL A 139 -0.46 1.09 -9.15
C VAL A 139 -1.07 0.11 -10.16
N VAL A 140 -1.46 -1.06 -9.68
CA VAL A 140 -2.11 -2.09 -10.50
C VAL A 140 -3.61 -1.93 -10.42
N ALA A 141 -4.24 -1.73 -11.58
CA ALA A 141 -5.69 -1.69 -11.75
C ALA A 141 -6.14 -2.77 -12.74
N SER A 142 -7.15 -3.54 -12.35
CA SER A 142 -7.73 -4.60 -13.19
C SER A 142 -9.15 -4.22 -13.57
N ARG A 143 -9.43 -4.16 -14.88
CA ARG A 143 -10.78 -3.91 -15.39
C ARG A 143 -11.45 -5.24 -15.76
N GLY A 144 -12.55 -5.55 -15.09
CA GLY A 144 -13.43 -6.65 -15.48
C GLY A 144 -13.97 -6.44 -16.89
N ARG A 145 -13.94 -7.49 -17.72
CA ARG A 145 -14.49 -7.50 -19.08
C ARG A 145 -15.55 -8.59 -19.22
N ARG A 146 -16.43 -8.45 -20.22
CA ARG A 146 -17.48 -9.41 -20.55
C ARG A 146 -18.39 -9.68 -19.34
N LEU A 147 -18.37 -10.90 -18.79
CA LEU A 147 -19.17 -11.29 -17.62
C LEU A 147 -18.84 -10.43 -16.39
N LEU A 148 -17.60 -9.94 -16.28
CA LEU A 148 -17.15 -9.07 -15.18
C LEU A 148 -17.37 -7.58 -15.45
N ALA A 149 -18.01 -7.21 -16.58
CA ALA A 149 -18.21 -5.81 -16.95
C ALA A 149 -19.49 -5.19 -16.38
N ARG A 150 -20.33 -5.98 -15.71
CA ARG A 150 -21.59 -5.53 -15.12
C ARG A 150 -21.59 -5.84 -13.63
N ASP A 151 -22.16 -4.94 -12.84
CA ASP A 151 -22.45 -5.17 -11.43
C ASP A 151 -23.61 -6.17 -11.32
N GLY A 152 -23.31 -7.45 -11.15
CA GLY A 152 -24.29 -8.53 -10.98
C GLY A 152 -24.40 -8.97 -9.52
N ARG A 153 -25.60 -9.43 -9.10
CA ARG A 153 -25.67 -10.35 -7.95
C ARG A 153 -25.13 -11.72 -8.32
N TRP A 154 -25.24 -12.06 -9.61
CA TRP A 154 -24.65 -13.13 -10.40
C TRP A 154 -24.74 -12.69 -11.86
#